data_AF-A0AAW5TFL6-F1
#
_entry.id   AF-A0AAW5TFL6-F1
#
_cell.length_a   1.000
_cell.length_b   1.000
_cell.length_c   1.000
_cell.angle_alpha   90.00
_cell.angle_beta   90.00
_cell.angle_gamma   90.00
#
_symmetry.space_group_name_H-M   'P 1'
#
loop_
_entity.id
_entity.type
_entity.pdbx_description
1 polymer ?
#
loop_
_entity_poly.entity_id
_entity_poly.type
_entity_poly.pdbx_seq_one_letter_code
_entity_poly.pdbx_strand_id
1 'polypeptide(L)'
;MAEELRSVKELRAAYYERTYPINERCPKHPSVLMIRTTNPCTNNTFDFCPECGQEEINRELEELGAKAESQIRNFKSYAVFERESIISPKIAQATIRNFEIRTGQDANAVNFAKRFTREYVKERYEGNAIFQGPPGVGKSHLALGMAKTINETFQKFGNKKSVVYMPVSELFSRMKEAFNFKDACWDEKRTLKFLTDVDFLVLDDLGKESSVGNTVKEGSSWAQSFLYRLLENRTKTIITTNYAGSQLKQLYEPSLIDRILAGSKDNKFIFKNDTESRRSI
;
A
#
# COMPACT_ATOMS: atom_id res chain seq x y z
N MET A 1 -48.36 0.79 3.13
CA MET A 1 -48.72 0.02 1.92
C MET A 1 -47.48 -0.69 1.47
N ALA A 2 -47.52 -2.02 1.41
CA ALA A 2 -46.36 -2.85 1.13
C ALA A 2 -45.88 -2.62 -0.32
N GLU A 3 -44.60 -2.30 -0.50
CA GLU A 3 -43.94 -2.38 -1.80
C GLU A 3 -43.94 -3.85 -2.23
N GLU A 4 -44.82 -4.22 -3.15
CA GLU A 4 -44.75 -5.51 -3.82
C GLU A 4 -43.39 -5.65 -4.51
N LEU A 5 -42.60 -6.63 -4.08
CA LEU A 5 -41.36 -7.04 -4.73
C LEU A 5 -41.69 -7.56 -6.14
N ARG A 6 -41.57 -6.67 -7.14
CA ARG A 6 -41.70 -7.04 -8.56
C ARG A 6 -40.47 -7.83 -8.99
N SER A 7 -40.68 -8.95 -9.66
CA SER A 7 -39.59 -9.74 -10.21
C SER A 7 -38.87 -8.97 -11.33
N VAL A 8 -37.58 -9.26 -11.56
CA VAL A 8 -36.78 -8.66 -12.65
C VAL A 8 -37.46 -8.83 -14.01
N LYS A 9 -38.17 -9.95 -14.21
CA LYS A 9 -38.92 -10.25 -15.43
C LYS A 9 -40.11 -9.29 -15.63
N GLU A 10 -40.87 -9.01 -14.58
CA GLU A 10 -42.01 -8.09 -14.61
C GLU A 10 -41.57 -6.64 -14.79
N LEU A 11 -40.48 -6.24 -14.14
CA LEU A 11 -39.88 -4.91 -14.35
C LEU A 11 -39.44 -4.71 -15.79
N ARG A 12 -38.85 -5.75 -16.40
CA ARG A 12 -38.40 -5.71 -17.79
C ARG A 12 -39.58 -5.68 -18.78
N ALA A 13 -40.65 -6.42 -18.51
CA ALA A 13 -41.88 -6.39 -19.31
C ALA A 13 -42.54 -5.00 -19.27
N ALA A 14 -42.71 -4.43 -18.07
CA ALA A 14 -43.26 -3.08 -17.89
C ALA A 14 -42.38 -1.99 -18.53
N TYR A 15 -41.06 -2.20 -18.60
CA TYR A 15 -40.14 -1.33 -19.33
C TYR A 15 -40.39 -1.40 -20.84
N TYR A 16 -40.47 -2.60 -21.42
CA TYR A 16 -40.71 -2.77 -22.86
C TYR A 16 -42.09 -2.26 -23.31
N GLU A 17 -43.13 -2.36 -22.48
CA GLU A 17 -44.45 -1.80 -22.79
C GLU A 17 -44.47 -0.27 -22.90
N ARG A 18 -43.52 0.41 -22.25
CA ARG A 18 -43.47 1.87 -22.13
C ARG A 18 -42.33 2.48 -22.94
N THR A 19 -41.59 1.64 -23.65
CA THR A 19 -40.39 2.00 -24.40
C THR A 19 -40.60 1.60 -25.84
N TYR A 20 -40.70 2.58 -26.75
CA TYR A 20 -41.00 2.32 -28.16
C TYR A 20 -40.18 3.24 -29.08
N PRO A 21 -39.85 2.77 -30.30
CA PRO A 21 -39.16 3.61 -31.28
C PRO A 21 -40.09 4.73 -31.77
N ILE A 22 -39.52 5.91 -32.00
CA ILE A 22 -40.21 7.05 -32.62
C ILE A 22 -39.60 7.34 -33.99
N ASN A 23 -40.37 7.97 -34.88
CA ASN A 23 -39.94 8.36 -36.24
C ASN A 23 -38.98 9.57 -36.25
N GLU A 24 -38.12 9.67 -35.24
CA GLU A 24 -37.02 10.63 -35.16
C GLU A 24 -35.72 9.84 -35.22
N ARG A 25 -34.76 10.32 -36.01
CA ARG A 25 -33.45 9.67 -36.16
C ARG A 25 -32.41 10.36 -35.31
N CYS A 26 -31.47 9.60 -34.78
CA CYS A 26 -30.35 10.19 -34.05
C CYS A 26 -29.47 11.01 -35.01
N PRO A 27 -29.07 12.26 -34.65
CA PRO A 27 -28.15 13.05 -35.46
C PRO A 27 -26.77 12.40 -35.64
N LYS A 28 -26.33 11.60 -34.65
CA LYS A 28 -25.03 10.89 -34.66
C LYS A 28 -25.13 9.53 -35.36
N HIS A 29 -26.27 8.86 -35.24
CA HIS A 29 -26.55 7.56 -35.87
C HIS A 29 -27.78 7.65 -36.77
N PRO A 30 -27.66 8.17 -38.00
CA PRO A 30 -28.82 8.43 -38.87
C PRO A 30 -29.62 7.17 -39.24
N SER A 31 -29.02 5.99 -39.13
CA SER A 31 -29.67 4.69 -39.34
C SER A 31 -30.56 4.24 -38.18
N VAL A 32 -30.45 4.89 -37.00
CA VAL A 32 -31.10 4.47 -35.76
C VAL A 32 -32.28 5.37 -35.42
N LEU A 33 -33.42 4.76 -35.13
CA LEU A 33 -34.58 5.46 -34.58
C LEU A 33 -34.37 5.72 -33.09
N MET A 34 -34.75 6.93 -32.65
CA MET A 34 -34.78 7.30 -31.24
C MET A 34 -35.81 6.44 -30.51
N ILE A 35 -35.56 6.16 -29.24
CA ILE A 35 -36.45 5.41 -28.37
C ILE A 35 -37.04 6.37 -27.34
N ARG A 36 -38.37 6.40 -27.24
CA ARG A 36 -39.09 7.16 -26.21
C ARG A 36 -39.47 6.24 -25.06
N THR A 37 -39.19 6.67 -23.84
CA THR A 37 -39.67 6.05 -22.60
C THR A 37 -40.49 7.04 -21.77
N THR A 38 -41.52 6.57 -21.10
CA THR A 38 -42.39 7.40 -20.25
C THR A 38 -42.27 7.01 -18.78
N ASN A 39 -42.03 7.98 -17.91
CA ASN A 39 -42.05 7.77 -16.47
C ASN A 39 -43.49 7.57 -15.99
N PRO A 40 -43.83 6.43 -15.35
CA PRO A 40 -45.20 6.13 -14.95
C PRO A 40 -45.72 6.96 -13.77
N CYS A 41 -44.84 7.56 -12.98
CA CYS A 41 -45.22 8.34 -11.81
C CYS A 41 -45.43 9.83 -12.16
N THR A 42 -44.71 10.33 -13.16
CA THR A 42 -44.73 11.76 -13.54
C THR A 42 -45.26 12.03 -14.94
N ASN A 43 -45.49 10.98 -15.76
CA ASN A 43 -45.81 11.06 -17.19
C ASN A 43 -44.79 11.81 -18.06
N ASN A 44 -43.62 12.14 -17.54
CA ASN A 44 -42.56 12.76 -18.33
C ASN A 44 -41.97 11.74 -19.32
N THR A 45 -41.79 12.18 -20.57
CA THR A 45 -41.16 11.39 -21.62
C THR A 45 -39.68 11.75 -21.76
N PHE A 46 -38.85 10.75 -22.05
CA PHE A 46 -37.45 10.94 -22.36
C PHE A 46 -37.09 10.15 -23.62
N ASP A 47 -36.40 10.81 -24.54
CA ASP A 47 -35.99 10.23 -25.82
C ASP A 47 -34.49 10.02 -25.82
N PHE A 48 -34.04 8.82 -26.17
CA PHE A 48 -32.63 8.49 -26.22
C PHE A 48 -32.29 7.59 -27.41
N CYS A 49 -31.05 7.70 -27.87
CA CYS A 49 -30.50 6.78 -28.86
C CYS A 49 -29.80 5.62 -28.14
N PRO A 50 -30.14 4.36 -28.43
CA PRO A 50 -29.49 3.20 -27.81
C PRO A 50 -28.01 3.09 -28.19
N GLU A 51 -27.63 3.47 -29.42
CA GLU A 51 -26.23 3.46 -29.84
C GLU A 51 -25.41 4.55 -29.15
N CYS A 52 -25.92 5.78 -29.01
CA CYS A 52 -25.28 6.80 -28.18
C CYS A 52 -25.11 6.33 -26.73
N GLY A 53 -26.10 5.66 -26.16
CA GLY A 53 -26.00 5.10 -24.81
C GLY A 53 -24.93 4.02 -24.69
N GLN A 54 -24.82 3.13 -25.69
CA GLN A 54 -23.78 2.11 -25.73
C GLN A 54 -22.38 2.70 -25.88
N GLU A 55 -22.21 3.72 -26.72
CA GLU A 55 -20.95 4.43 -26.89
C GLU A 55 -20.52 5.16 -25.61
N GLU A 56 -21.46 5.75 -24.87
CA GLU A 56 -21.21 6.37 -23.57
C GLU A 56 -20.70 5.34 -22.56
N ILE A 57 -21.40 4.20 -22.43
CA ILE A 57 -21.00 3.09 -21.55
C ILE A 57 -19.61 2.58 -21.93
N ASN A 58 -19.34 2.39 -23.22
CA ASN A 58 -18.03 1.94 -23.70
C ASN A 58 -16.94 2.97 -23.37
N ARG A 59 -17.19 4.26 -23.57
CA ARG A 59 -16.24 5.33 -23.23
C ARG A 59 -15.96 5.38 -21.73
N GLU A 60 -16.98 5.27 -20.89
CA GLU A 60 -16.80 5.22 -19.43
C GLU A 60 -15.97 4.00 -19.01
N LEU A 61 -16.23 2.82 -19.60
CA LEU A 61 -15.46 1.60 -19.35
C LEU A 61 -14.00 1.74 -19.82
N GLU A 62 -13.76 2.35 -20.99
CA GLU A 62 -12.42 2.63 -21.50
C GLU A 62 -11.67 3.62 -20.61
N GLU A 63 -12.31 4.70 -20.16
CA GLU A 63 -11.72 5.66 -19.22
C GLU A 63 -11.39 5.02 -17.86
N LEU A 64 -12.29 4.18 -17.33
CA LEU A 64 -12.05 3.41 -16.12
C LEU A 64 -10.87 2.44 -16.31
N GLY A 65 -10.80 1.76 -17.45
CA GLY A 65 -9.70 0.88 -17.84
C GLY A 65 -8.37 1.62 -17.94
N ALA A 66 -8.34 2.76 -18.63
CA ALA A 66 -7.15 3.60 -18.77
C ALA A 66 -6.67 4.18 -17.44
N LYS A 67 -7.60 4.61 -16.56
CA LYS A 67 -7.30 5.05 -15.19
C LYS A 67 -6.71 3.89 -14.37
N ALA A 68 -7.30 2.69 -14.44
CA ALA A 68 -6.79 1.51 -13.77
C ALA A 68 -5.39 1.11 -14.29
N GLU A 69 -5.17 1.12 -15.60
CA GLU A 69 -3.85 0.85 -16.18
C GLU A 69 -2.81 1.90 -15.79
N SER A 70 -3.18 3.18 -15.79
CA SER A 70 -2.29 4.27 -15.36
C SER A 70 -1.91 4.11 -13.89
N GLN A 71 -2.86 3.76 -13.03
CA GLN A 71 -2.61 3.43 -11.64
C GLN A 71 -1.66 2.22 -11.53
N ILE A 72 -1.91 1.13 -12.26
CA ILE A 72 -1.02 -0.06 -12.26
C ILE A 72 0.40 0.28 -12.75
N ARG A 73 0.53 1.07 -13.83
CA ARG A 73 1.81 1.54 -14.37
C ARG A 73 2.56 2.40 -13.34
N ASN A 74 1.85 3.25 -12.61
CA ASN A 74 2.43 4.10 -11.57
C ASN A 74 2.78 3.35 -10.29
N PHE A 75 2.14 2.21 -10.00
CA PHE A 75 2.32 1.42 -8.77
C PHE A 75 3.37 0.30 -8.86
N LYS A 76 3.77 -0.14 -10.06
CA LYS A 76 4.81 -1.16 -10.27
C LYS A 76 6.13 -0.62 -10.82
N SER A 77 6.26 0.70 -10.95
CA SER A 77 7.49 1.32 -11.47
C SER A 77 8.53 1.55 -10.37
N TYR A 78 9.82 1.52 -10.73
CA TYR A 78 10.93 1.89 -9.84
C TYR A 78 10.83 3.34 -9.33
N ALA A 79 10.08 4.21 -10.04
CA ALA A 79 9.81 5.58 -9.64
C ALA A 79 8.94 5.69 -8.37
N VAL A 80 8.21 4.63 -8.02
CA VAL A 80 7.47 4.54 -6.75
C VAL A 80 8.38 4.79 -5.56
N PHE A 81 9.61 4.30 -5.60
CA PHE A 81 10.55 4.49 -4.50
C PHE A 81 10.82 5.97 -4.24
N GLU A 82 11.11 6.75 -5.28
CA GLU A 82 11.41 8.19 -5.14
C GLU A 82 10.17 9.01 -4.82
N ARG A 83 9.01 8.64 -5.38
CA ARG A 83 7.77 9.40 -5.24
C ARG A 83 7.08 9.18 -3.89
N GLU A 84 7.08 7.93 -3.41
CA GLU A 84 6.24 7.52 -2.28
C GLU A 84 7.05 7.25 -0.99
N SER A 85 8.36 6.99 -1.08
CA SER A 85 9.14 6.72 0.13
C SER A 85 9.35 7.97 0.96
N ILE A 86 9.26 7.81 2.27
CA ILE A 86 9.48 8.87 3.24
C ILE A 86 10.92 8.75 3.74
N ILE A 87 11.83 9.53 3.15
CA ILE A 87 13.26 9.47 3.48
C ILE A 87 13.71 10.78 4.09
N SER A 88 14.19 10.72 5.34
CA SER A 88 14.79 11.89 5.98
C SER A 88 16.11 12.27 5.28
N PRO A 89 16.39 13.58 5.09
CA PRO A 89 17.67 14.04 4.54
C PRO A 89 18.90 13.45 5.26
N LYS A 90 18.78 13.16 6.57
CA LYS A 90 19.85 12.61 7.41
C LYS A 90 20.36 11.24 6.93
N ILE A 91 19.50 10.42 6.33
CA ILE A 91 19.85 9.09 5.84
C ILE A 91 19.71 8.98 4.32
N ALA A 92 19.40 10.07 3.63
CA ALA A 92 19.10 10.06 2.20
C ALA A 92 20.25 9.52 1.34
N GLN A 93 21.50 9.60 1.81
CA GLN A 93 22.67 9.04 1.11
C GLN A 93 23.05 7.62 1.57
N ALA A 94 22.34 7.05 2.55
CA ALA A 94 22.64 5.71 3.04
C ALA A 94 22.47 4.65 1.93
N THR A 95 23.46 3.77 1.82
CA THR A 95 23.49 2.58 0.97
C THR A 95 24.16 1.45 1.75
N ILE A 96 24.02 0.19 1.30
CA ILE A 96 24.79 -0.91 1.90
C ILE A 96 26.30 -0.68 1.73
N ARG A 97 26.72 -0.02 0.65
CA ARG A 97 28.14 0.17 0.28
C ARG A 97 28.86 1.19 1.15
N ASN A 98 28.19 2.25 1.57
CA ASN A 98 28.77 3.30 2.41
C ASN A 98 28.46 3.10 3.90
N PHE A 99 28.06 1.90 4.30
CA PHE A 99 27.98 1.55 5.72
C PHE A 99 29.40 1.29 6.25
N GLU A 100 29.80 2.06 7.27
CA GLU A 100 31.12 1.94 7.87
C GLU A 100 31.22 0.67 8.73
N ILE A 101 32.21 -0.18 8.46
CA ILE A 101 32.46 -1.43 9.19
C ILE A 101 33.58 -1.18 10.20
N ARG A 102 33.25 -1.07 11.48
CA ARG A 102 34.23 -0.88 12.58
C ARG A 102 34.47 -2.17 13.36
N THR A 103 33.48 -3.05 13.40
CA THR A 103 33.51 -4.27 14.21
C THR A 103 33.13 -5.52 13.40
N GLY A 104 33.42 -6.71 13.94
CA GLY A 104 32.94 -7.96 13.35
C GLY A 104 31.40 -8.04 13.32
N GLN A 105 30.72 -7.42 14.28
CA GLN A 105 29.25 -7.31 14.27
C GLN A 105 28.75 -6.51 13.06
N ASP A 106 29.45 -5.44 12.69
CA ASP A 106 29.10 -4.60 11.54
C ASP A 106 29.26 -5.35 10.23
N ALA A 107 30.35 -6.11 10.10
CA ALA A 107 30.56 -6.98 8.96
C ALA A 107 29.43 -8.00 8.85
N ASN A 108 29.00 -8.60 9.97
CA ASN A 108 27.87 -9.54 9.99
C ASN A 108 26.54 -8.86 9.64
N ALA A 109 26.29 -7.62 10.09
CA ALA A 109 25.09 -6.86 9.77
C ALA A 109 25.01 -6.52 8.27
N VAL A 110 26.14 -6.09 7.69
CA VAL A 110 26.26 -5.82 6.25
C VAL A 110 26.10 -7.11 5.44
N ASN A 111 26.70 -8.21 5.88
CA ASN A 111 26.55 -9.51 5.23
C ASN A 111 25.11 -10.02 5.28
N PHE A 112 24.42 -9.83 6.40
CA PHE A 112 22.99 -10.08 6.52
C PHE A 112 22.20 -9.26 5.50
N ALA A 113 22.40 -7.94 5.45
CA ALA A 113 21.73 -7.06 4.49
C ALA A 113 21.96 -7.51 3.04
N LYS A 114 23.22 -7.77 2.66
CA LYS A 114 23.59 -8.27 1.32
C LYS A 114 22.93 -9.61 0.98
N ARG A 115 22.88 -10.54 1.94
CA ARG A 115 22.24 -11.85 1.77
C ARG A 115 20.77 -11.68 1.44
N PHE A 116 20.00 -10.97 2.27
CA PHE A 116 18.55 -10.83 2.05
C PHE A 116 18.19 -9.98 0.86
N THR A 117 18.93 -8.92 0.57
CA THR A 117 18.76 -8.17 -0.68
C THR A 117 18.87 -9.10 -1.89
N ARG A 118 19.87 -9.99 -1.91
CA ARG A 118 20.04 -10.95 -3.00
C ARG A 118 18.92 -11.98 -3.05
N GLU A 119 18.50 -12.54 -1.91
CA GLU A 119 17.41 -13.53 -1.89
C GLU A 119 16.06 -12.91 -2.32
N TYR A 120 15.79 -11.66 -1.93
CA TYR A 120 14.62 -10.91 -2.38
C TYR A 120 14.64 -10.60 -3.87
N VAL A 121 15.78 -10.12 -4.40
CA VAL A 121 15.93 -9.83 -5.84
C VAL A 121 15.78 -11.10 -6.68
N LYS A 122 16.28 -12.25 -6.19
CA LYS A 122 16.14 -13.54 -6.85
C LYS A 122 14.76 -14.19 -6.65
N GLU A 123 13.89 -13.56 -5.85
CA GLU A 123 12.58 -14.08 -5.46
C GLU A 123 12.64 -15.50 -4.85
N ARG A 124 13.74 -15.83 -4.16
CA ARG A 124 13.98 -17.15 -3.54
C ARG A 124 13.55 -17.24 -2.09
N TYR A 125 13.10 -16.13 -1.53
CA TYR A 125 12.75 -16.02 -0.12
C TYR A 125 11.44 -15.24 0.06
N GLU A 126 10.58 -15.81 0.88
CA GLU A 126 9.34 -15.20 1.35
C GLU A 126 9.38 -15.21 2.88
N GLY A 127 9.32 -14.02 3.45
CA GLY A 127 9.39 -13.77 4.88
C GLY A 127 9.97 -12.38 5.17
N ASN A 128 9.80 -11.94 6.41
CA ASN A 128 10.31 -10.64 6.84
C ASN A 128 11.82 -10.73 7.15
N ALA A 129 12.54 -9.62 6.93
CA ALA A 129 13.92 -9.43 7.33
C ALA A 129 13.99 -8.36 8.41
N ILE A 130 14.52 -8.69 9.58
CA ILE A 130 14.39 -7.82 10.77
C ILE A 130 15.76 -7.36 11.26
N PHE A 131 15.92 -6.05 11.45
CA PHE A 131 17.02 -5.48 12.23
C PHE A 131 16.52 -5.04 13.60
N GLN A 132 17.13 -5.58 14.65
CA GLN A 132 16.78 -5.29 16.05
C GLN A 132 18.00 -4.72 16.78
N GLY A 133 17.80 -3.77 17.70
CA GLY A 133 18.84 -3.33 18.64
C GLY A 133 18.82 -1.84 18.92
N PRO A 134 19.77 -1.29 19.68
CA PRO A 134 19.64 0.05 20.26
C PRO A 134 19.66 1.18 19.22
N PRO A 135 19.20 2.39 19.58
CA PRO A 135 19.23 3.54 18.67
C PRO A 135 20.66 3.87 18.20
N GLY A 136 20.79 4.33 16.96
CA GLY A 136 22.08 4.81 16.44
C GLY A 136 23.03 3.74 15.88
N VAL A 137 22.70 2.44 15.99
CA VAL A 137 23.54 1.34 15.47
C VAL A 137 23.39 1.06 13.97
N GLY A 138 22.74 1.95 13.20
CA GLY A 138 22.68 1.85 11.74
C GLY A 138 21.61 0.91 11.15
N LYS A 139 20.59 0.51 11.91
CA LYS A 139 19.46 -0.31 11.41
C LYS A 139 18.76 0.34 10.21
N SER A 140 18.31 1.59 10.36
CA SER A 140 17.64 2.36 9.31
C SER A 140 18.54 2.55 8.08
N HIS A 141 19.85 2.72 8.27
CA HIS A 141 20.83 2.83 7.18
C HIS A 141 20.86 1.55 6.34
N LEU A 142 20.98 0.39 6.99
CA LEU A 142 21.00 -0.89 6.29
C LEU A 142 19.66 -1.17 5.61
N ALA A 143 18.54 -0.93 6.29
CA ALA A 143 17.21 -1.15 5.71
C ALA A 143 16.94 -0.25 4.48
N LEU A 144 17.28 1.03 4.55
CA LEU A 144 17.20 1.94 3.39
C LEU A 144 18.17 1.52 2.28
N GLY A 145 19.38 1.10 2.64
CA GLY A 145 20.37 0.58 1.69
C GLY A 145 19.88 -0.67 0.96
N MET A 146 19.19 -1.58 1.67
CA MET A 146 18.54 -2.74 1.07
C MET A 146 17.45 -2.30 0.09
N ALA A 147 16.55 -1.40 0.49
CA ALA A 147 15.49 -0.89 -0.37
C ALA A 147 16.01 -0.29 -1.68
N LYS A 148 17.01 0.60 -1.58
CA LYS A 148 17.67 1.18 -2.77
C LYS A 148 18.29 0.12 -3.66
N THR A 149 19.04 -0.82 -3.07
CA THR A 149 19.71 -1.87 -3.85
C THR A 149 18.69 -2.75 -4.56
N ILE A 150 17.57 -3.09 -3.91
CA ILE A 150 16.47 -3.84 -4.53
C ILE A 150 15.88 -3.05 -5.71
N ASN A 151 15.53 -1.77 -5.50
CA ASN A 151 14.93 -0.91 -6.52
C ASN A 151 15.85 -0.75 -7.74
N GLU A 152 17.12 -0.40 -7.51
CA GLU A 152 18.13 -0.25 -8.57
C GLU A 152 18.35 -1.55 -9.34
N THR A 153 18.31 -2.71 -8.67
CA THR A 153 18.56 -3.99 -9.31
C THR A 153 17.40 -4.40 -10.21
N PHE A 154 16.15 -4.23 -9.75
CA PHE A 154 14.98 -4.49 -10.59
C PHE A 154 14.89 -3.52 -11.78
N GLN A 155 15.25 -2.24 -11.58
CA GLN A 155 15.38 -1.27 -12.66
C GLN A 155 16.39 -1.75 -13.72
N LYS A 156 17.58 -2.19 -13.32
CA LYS A 156 18.62 -2.70 -14.24
C LYS A 156 18.19 -3.94 -15.02
N PHE A 157 17.39 -4.80 -14.41
CA PHE A 157 16.86 -5.99 -15.09
C PHE A 157 15.62 -5.72 -15.95
N GLY A 158 15.09 -4.49 -15.94
CA GLY A 158 13.84 -4.16 -16.65
C GLY A 158 12.59 -4.78 -16.03
N ASN A 159 12.71 -5.36 -14.84
CA ASN A 159 11.61 -6.02 -14.12
C ASN A 159 10.89 -4.98 -13.26
N LYS A 160 9.62 -4.72 -13.58
CA LYS A 160 8.80 -3.73 -12.88
C LYS A 160 8.39 -4.23 -11.49
N LYS A 161 9.11 -3.78 -10.46
CA LYS A 161 8.83 -4.03 -9.05
C LYS A 161 8.81 -2.72 -8.28
N SER A 162 7.87 -2.57 -7.36
CA SER A 162 7.80 -1.40 -6.48
C SER A 162 8.50 -1.63 -5.15
N VAL A 163 9.23 -0.62 -4.71
CA VAL A 163 9.91 -0.61 -3.42
C VAL A 163 9.52 0.67 -2.69
N VAL A 164 9.16 0.56 -1.42
CA VAL A 164 8.75 1.69 -0.60
C VAL A 164 9.43 1.65 0.76
N TYR A 165 9.92 2.79 1.22
CA TYR A 165 10.47 2.97 2.56
C TYR A 165 9.59 3.89 3.41
N MET A 166 9.10 3.38 4.55
CA MET A 166 8.16 4.06 5.44
C MET A 166 8.66 4.03 6.90
N PRO A 167 9.10 5.16 7.46
CA PRO A 167 9.21 5.33 8.91
C PRO A 167 7.82 5.29 9.54
N VAL A 168 7.59 4.34 10.45
CA VAL A 168 6.26 4.02 10.99
C VAL A 168 5.64 5.24 11.69
N SER A 169 6.42 6.01 12.44
CA SER A 169 5.94 7.20 13.14
C SER A 169 5.46 8.30 12.18
N GLU A 170 6.17 8.50 11.07
CA GLU A 170 5.86 9.53 10.08
C GLU A 170 4.67 9.11 9.21
N LEU A 171 4.58 7.82 8.84
CA LEU A 171 3.41 7.23 8.20
C LEU A 171 2.14 7.53 9.01
N PHE A 172 2.15 7.22 10.31
CA PHE A 172 0.99 7.47 11.16
C PHE A 172 0.72 8.94 11.44
N SER A 173 1.73 9.82 11.45
CA SER A 173 1.51 11.27 11.51
C SER A 173 0.69 11.75 10.32
N ARG A 174 1.13 11.41 9.10
CA ARG A 174 0.45 11.82 7.85
C ARG A 174 -0.97 11.26 7.72
N MET A 175 -1.18 10.02 8.15
CA MET A 175 -2.51 9.42 8.17
C MET A 175 -3.45 10.11 9.16
N LYS A 176 -2.95 10.46 10.36
CA LYS A 176 -3.74 11.22 11.35
C LYS A 176 -4.10 12.62 10.85
N GLU A 177 -3.17 13.29 10.18
CA GLU A 177 -3.44 14.59 9.55
C GLU A 177 -4.53 14.48 8.47
N ALA A 178 -4.49 13.40 7.68
CA ALA A 178 -5.46 13.12 6.62
C ALA A 178 -6.89 12.88 7.11
N PHE A 179 -7.12 12.50 8.37
CA PHE A 179 -8.47 12.28 8.91
C PHE A 179 -9.35 13.53 8.88
N ASN A 180 -8.74 14.71 8.85
CA ASN A 180 -9.47 15.98 8.81
C ASN A 180 -9.92 16.40 7.40
N PHE A 181 -9.52 15.66 6.34
CA PHE A 181 -9.74 16.05 4.96
C PHE A 181 -10.44 14.96 4.16
N LYS A 182 -11.54 15.30 3.48
CA LYS A 182 -12.17 14.40 2.50
C LYS A 182 -11.19 14.20 1.32
N ASP A 183 -11.06 12.95 0.87
CA ASP A 183 -10.19 12.53 -0.24
C ASP A 183 -8.68 12.74 -0.06
N ALA A 184 -8.20 12.81 1.18
CA ALA A 184 -6.77 12.91 1.47
C ALA A 184 -5.95 11.78 0.81
N CYS A 185 -4.76 12.13 0.35
CA CYS A 185 -3.80 11.17 -0.23
C CYS A 185 -3.43 10.05 0.76
N TRP A 186 -3.38 10.35 2.06
CA TRP A 186 -3.06 9.43 3.15
C TRP A 186 -4.30 8.86 3.88
N ASP A 187 -5.45 8.80 3.22
CA ASP A 187 -6.62 8.07 3.74
C ASP A 187 -6.23 6.63 4.12
N GLU A 188 -6.81 6.11 5.21
CA GLU A 188 -6.41 4.81 5.78
C GLU A 188 -6.61 3.66 4.78
N LYS A 189 -7.76 3.61 4.11
CA LYS A 189 -8.09 2.52 3.18
C LYS A 189 -7.19 2.57 1.96
N ARG A 190 -6.95 3.77 1.40
CA ARG A 190 -6.04 3.97 0.27
C ARG A 190 -4.60 3.62 0.64
N THR A 191 -4.13 4.08 1.80
CA THR A 191 -2.77 3.83 2.29
C THR A 191 -2.54 2.35 2.58
N LEU A 192 -3.48 1.68 3.24
CA LEU A 192 -3.39 0.24 3.49
C LEU A 192 -3.30 -0.54 2.19
N LYS A 193 -4.19 -0.25 1.23
CA LYS A 193 -4.17 -0.91 -0.09
C LYS A 193 -2.83 -0.68 -0.79
N PHE A 194 -2.36 0.56 -0.84
CA PHE A 194 -1.06 0.90 -1.43
C PHE A 194 0.08 0.11 -0.79
N LEU A 195 0.20 0.14 0.54
CA LEU A 195 1.27 -0.56 1.26
C LEU A 195 1.16 -2.08 1.18
N THR A 196 -0.04 -2.64 0.98
CA THR A 196 -0.22 -4.07 0.73
C THR A 196 0.20 -4.45 -0.69
N ASP A 197 -0.13 -3.63 -1.69
CA ASP A 197 0.07 -3.96 -3.11
C ASP A 197 1.54 -3.78 -3.59
N VAL A 198 2.39 -3.05 -2.86
CA VAL A 198 3.80 -2.86 -3.23
C VAL A 198 4.64 -4.13 -3.05
N ASP A 199 5.55 -4.42 -3.98
CA ASP A 199 6.32 -5.68 -3.94
C ASP A 199 7.24 -5.76 -2.73
N PHE A 200 7.93 -4.66 -2.38
CA PHE A 200 8.85 -4.59 -1.24
C PHE A 200 8.54 -3.37 -0.37
N LEU A 201 8.39 -3.62 0.92
CA LEU A 201 8.13 -2.57 1.91
C LEU A 201 9.19 -2.59 3.00
N VAL A 202 9.66 -1.40 3.37
CA VAL A 202 10.42 -1.19 4.60
C VAL A 202 9.54 -0.47 5.62
N LEU A 203 9.38 -1.08 6.79
CA LEU A 203 8.80 -0.45 7.98
C LEU A 203 9.93 -0.12 8.94
N ASP A 204 10.32 1.15 8.98
CA ASP A 204 11.43 1.63 9.82
C ASP A 204 10.95 2.11 11.19
N ASP A 205 11.72 1.78 12.22
CA ASP A 205 11.54 2.20 13.61
C ASP A 205 10.20 1.75 14.26
N LEU A 206 9.81 0.50 13.98
CA LEU A 206 8.62 -0.16 14.54
C LEU A 206 8.68 -0.23 16.08
N GLY A 207 7.59 0.17 16.73
CA GLY A 207 7.39 0.17 18.18
C GLY A 207 7.34 1.56 18.81
N LYS A 208 7.85 2.60 18.12
CA LYS A 208 7.85 3.97 18.63
C LYS A 208 6.46 4.62 18.60
N GLU A 209 5.60 4.17 17.70
CA GLU A 209 4.22 4.63 17.57
C GLU A 209 3.35 4.28 18.78
N SER A 210 3.73 3.22 19.50
CA SER A 210 2.98 2.68 20.64
C SER A 210 3.37 3.35 21.95
N SER A 211 4.41 4.19 21.96
CA SER A 211 4.95 4.84 23.15
C SER A 211 4.76 6.36 23.14
N VAL A 212 3.90 6.87 24.03
CA VAL A 212 4.00 8.24 24.56
C VAL A 212 3.97 8.13 26.07
N GLY A 213 5.15 8.13 26.69
CA GLY A 213 5.33 8.07 28.15
C GLY A 213 4.63 6.89 28.82
N ASN A 214 5.21 5.69 28.75
CA ASN A 214 4.85 4.46 29.49
C ASN A 214 3.36 4.04 29.56
N THR A 215 2.44 4.69 28.83
CA THR A 215 1.00 4.43 28.89
C THR A 215 0.45 4.19 27.49
N VAL A 216 -0.26 3.08 27.31
CA VAL A 216 -0.96 2.72 26.07
C VAL A 216 -2.18 3.64 25.92
N LYS A 217 -2.16 4.55 24.93
CA LYS A 217 -3.34 5.36 24.54
C LYS A 217 -4.20 4.63 23.49
N GLU A 218 -5.46 5.05 23.34
CA GLU A 218 -6.39 4.60 22.29
C GLU A 218 -5.79 4.62 20.88
N GLY A 219 -4.92 5.59 20.57
CA GLY A 219 -4.21 5.68 19.28
C GLY A 219 -3.22 4.53 19.02
N SER A 220 -2.79 3.81 20.06
CA SER A 220 -2.00 2.57 19.93
C SER A 220 -2.85 1.44 19.35
N SER A 221 -4.13 1.35 19.71
CA SER A 221 -5.03 0.30 19.22
C SER A 221 -5.27 0.42 17.70
N TRP A 222 -5.51 1.64 17.21
CA TRP A 222 -5.66 1.90 15.78
C TRP A 222 -4.38 1.57 15.00
N ALA A 223 -3.22 2.03 15.48
CA ALA A 223 -1.93 1.77 14.83
C ALA A 223 -1.62 0.26 14.76
N GLN A 224 -1.88 -0.46 15.85
CA GLN A 224 -1.74 -1.92 15.89
C GLN A 224 -2.70 -2.62 14.93
N SER A 225 -3.97 -2.20 14.88
CA SER A 225 -4.95 -2.73 13.93
C SER A 225 -4.53 -2.51 12.47
N PHE A 226 -3.99 -1.34 12.16
CA PHE A 226 -3.46 -1.04 10.83
C PHE A 226 -2.27 -1.94 10.49
N LEU A 227 -1.27 -2.03 11.37
CA LEU A 227 -0.10 -2.89 11.19
C LEU A 227 -0.49 -4.36 11.05
N TYR A 228 -1.47 -4.82 11.84
CA TYR A 228 -2.01 -6.17 11.75
C TYR A 228 -2.57 -6.43 10.35
N ARG A 229 -3.49 -5.58 9.87
CA ARG A 229 -4.10 -5.73 8.54
C ARG A 229 -3.08 -5.64 7.41
N LEU A 230 -2.07 -4.80 7.57
CA LEU A 230 -0.99 -4.64 6.61
C LEU A 230 -0.11 -5.90 6.54
N LEU A 231 0.37 -6.39 7.67
CA LEU A 231 1.31 -7.51 7.72
C LEU A 231 0.63 -8.87 7.49
N GLU A 232 -0.67 -9.00 7.80
CA GLU A 232 -1.46 -10.20 7.45
C GLU A 232 -1.46 -10.48 5.94
N ASN A 233 -1.46 -9.42 5.13
CA ASN A 233 -1.54 -9.53 3.67
C ASN A 233 -0.17 -9.39 2.99
N ARG A 234 0.94 -9.54 3.73
CA ARG A 234 2.30 -9.37 3.20
C ARG A 234 3.23 -10.47 3.67
N THR A 235 4.11 -10.89 2.75
CA THR A 235 5.17 -11.87 3.04
C THR A 235 6.58 -11.30 2.88
N LYS A 236 6.76 -10.10 2.33
CA LYS A 236 8.08 -9.49 2.04
C LYS A 236 8.16 -8.09 2.65
N THR A 237 8.62 -8.01 3.90
CA THR A 237 8.80 -6.73 4.60
C THR A 237 10.16 -6.68 5.31
N ILE A 238 10.90 -5.59 5.11
CA ILE A 238 12.11 -5.29 5.88
C ILE A 238 11.66 -4.45 7.07
N ILE A 239 12.00 -4.87 8.29
CA ILE A 239 11.52 -4.21 9.51
C ILE A 239 12.73 -3.80 10.35
N THR A 240 12.70 -2.60 10.90
CA THR A 240 13.65 -2.20 11.95
C THR A 240 12.93 -1.89 13.25
N THR A 241 13.53 -2.27 14.38
CA THR A 241 12.95 -1.98 15.70
C THR A 241 14.03 -1.79 16.75
N ASN A 242 13.76 -0.93 17.74
CA ASN A 242 14.63 -0.74 18.90
C ASN A 242 14.28 -1.69 20.06
N TYR A 243 13.18 -2.43 19.95
CA TYR A 243 12.64 -3.24 21.04
C TYR A 243 13.08 -4.71 20.91
N ALA A 244 13.47 -5.31 22.03
CA ALA A 244 13.71 -6.74 22.11
C ALA A 244 12.41 -7.55 21.96
N GLY A 245 12.51 -8.83 21.63
CA GLY A 245 11.34 -9.70 21.49
C GLY A 245 10.43 -9.73 22.72
N SER A 246 10.99 -9.65 23.93
CA SER A 246 10.21 -9.53 25.18
C SER A 246 9.49 -8.19 25.31
N GLN A 247 10.11 -7.10 24.85
CA GLN A 247 9.51 -5.76 24.87
C GLN A 247 8.42 -5.64 23.80
N LEU A 248 8.63 -6.22 22.61
CA LEU A 248 7.59 -6.31 21.58
C LEU A 248 6.35 -7.06 22.09
N LYS A 249 6.52 -8.12 22.89
CA LYS A 249 5.44 -8.85 23.57
C LYS A 249 4.64 -8.02 24.58
N GLN A 250 5.20 -6.92 25.08
CA GLN A 250 4.50 -5.99 25.95
C GLN A 250 3.82 -4.87 25.16
N LEU A 251 4.33 -4.55 23.97
CA LEU A 251 3.83 -3.48 23.12
C LEU A 251 2.69 -3.91 22.19
N TYR A 252 2.76 -5.15 21.71
CA TYR A 252 1.87 -5.66 20.68
C TYR A 252 1.12 -6.91 21.14
N GLU A 253 -0.09 -7.05 20.63
CA GLU A 253 -0.86 -8.30 20.72
C GLU A 253 -0.05 -9.47 20.14
N PRO A 254 -0.12 -10.69 20.74
CA PRO A 254 0.62 -11.85 20.27
C PRO A 254 0.42 -12.14 18.79
N SER A 255 -0.81 -11.94 18.30
CA SER A 255 -1.17 -12.16 16.91
C SER A 255 -0.36 -11.25 15.97
N LEU A 256 -0.21 -9.96 16.28
CA LEU A 256 0.60 -9.02 15.49
C LEU A 256 2.09 -9.39 15.50
N ILE A 257 2.61 -9.87 16.63
CA ILE A 257 4.00 -10.32 16.75
C ILE A 257 4.28 -11.49 15.81
N ASP A 258 3.36 -12.45 15.71
CA ASP A 258 3.51 -13.58 14.80
C ASP A 258 3.61 -13.11 13.33
N ARG A 259 2.90 -12.04 12.95
CA ARG A 259 2.98 -11.46 11.60
C ARG A 259 4.28 -10.68 11.39
N ILE A 260 4.72 -9.91 12.39
CA ILE A 260 6.03 -9.24 12.35
C ILE A 260 7.14 -10.27 12.16
N LEU A 261 7.07 -11.37 12.91
CA LEU A 261 8.06 -12.45 12.88
C LEU A 261 7.81 -13.49 11.78
N ALA A 262 6.82 -13.31 10.91
CA ALA A 262 6.47 -14.27 9.87
C ALA A 262 7.66 -14.55 8.93
N GLY A 263 8.02 -15.83 8.81
CA GLY A 263 9.18 -16.27 8.03
C GLY A 263 10.54 -15.84 8.60
N SER A 264 10.61 -15.21 9.78
CA SER A 264 11.83 -14.54 10.27
C SER A 264 12.83 -15.40 11.07
N LYS A 265 12.58 -16.72 11.20
CA LYS A 265 13.31 -17.61 12.14
C LYS A 265 14.85 -17.54 12.01
N ASP A 266 15.38 -17.46 10.79
CA ASP A 266 16.81 -17.29 10.50
C ASP A 266 17.16 -15.90 9.90
N ASN A 267 16.17 -14.99 9.93
CA ASN A 267 16.12 -13.78 9.11
C ASN A 267 15.93 -12.53 10.00
N LYS A 268 16.57 -12.58 11.17
CA LYS A 268 16.69 -11.46 12.10
C LYS A 268 18.17 -11.23 12.45
N PHE A 269 18.61 -9.99 12.32
CA PHE A 269 19.89 -9.53 12.84
C PHE A 269 19.68 -8.72 14.12
N ILE A 270 20.38 -9.10 15.19
CA ILE A 270 20.29 -8.41 16.49
C ILE A 270 21.63 -7.71 16.76
N PHE A 271 21.60 -6.38 16.80
CA PHE A 271 22.68 -5.58 17.36
C PHE A 271 22.73 -5.75 18.88
N LYS A 272 23.93 -5.79 19.46
CA LYS A 272 24.08 -5.97 20.90
C LYS A 272 23.68 -4.67 21.60
N ASN A 273 23.26 -4.76 22.86
CA ASN A 273 22.79 -3.60 23.60
C ASN A 273 23.92 -2.60 23.93
N ASP A 274 25.16 -3.07 23.98
CA ASP A 274 26.39 -2.30 24.22
C ASP A 274 27.02 -1.74 22.93
N THR A 275 26.41 -1.97 21.76
CA THR A 275 26.91 -1.42 20.50
C THR A 275 26.84 0.11 20.52
N GLU A 276 27.97 0.76 20.28
CA GLU A 276 28.06 2.22 20.26
C GLU A 276 27.16 2.87 19.20
N SER A 277 26.53 3.99 19.59
CA SER A 277 25.75 4.82 18.67
C SER A 277 26.66 5.52 17.68
N ARG A 278 26.28 5.49 16.39
CA ARG A 278 26.98 6.19 15.31
C ARG A 278 26.41 7.57 14.99
N ARG A 279 25.43 8.04 15.75
CA ARG A 279 24.91 9.41 15.58
C ARG A 279 25.96 10.36 16.12
N SER A 280 26.41 11.30 15.28
CA SER A 280 27.15 12.47 15.74
C SER A 280 26.29 13.19 16.79
N ILE A 281 26.86 13.41 17.98
CA ILE A 281 26.26 14.24 19.04
C ILE A 281 26.27 15.69 18.57
#